data_AF-A0A7C4BR05-F1
#
_entry.id   AF-A0A7C4BR05-F1
#
_cell.length_a   1.000
_cell.length_b   1.000
_cell.length_c   1.000
_cell.angle_alpha   90.00
_cell.angle_beta   90.00
_cell.angle_gamma   90.00
#
_symmetry.space_group_name_H-M   'P 1'
#
loop_
_entity.id
_entity.type
_entity.pdbx_description
1 polymer ?
#
loop_
_entity_poly.entity_id
_entity_poly.type
_entity_poly.pdbx_seq_one_letter_code
_entity_poly.pdbx_strand_id
1 'polypeptide(L)'
;LNGKANGEGETTSPLAGNALSLKIGADSNGANLFKGIIDEVRIYNIALSANDIKQNMSASSLSVDTRQKLASTWGDIKDKI
;
A
#
# COMPACT_ATOMS: atom_id res chain seq x y z
N LEU A 1 8.75 8.04 6.58
CA LEU A 1 7.94 7.36 7.63
C LEU A 1 6.81 8.27 8.06
N ASN A 2 5.57 7.78 8.11
CA ASN A 2 4.38 8.55 8.54
C ASN A 2 4.25 9.91 7.81
N GLY A 3 4.44 9.92 6.48
CA GLY A 3 4.33 11.15 5.66
C GLY A 3 5.51 12.13 5.75
N LYS A 4 6.58 11.80 6.49
CA LYS A 4 7.82 12.60 6.57
C LYS A 4 9.00 11.85 5.91
N ALA A 5 9.88 12.57 5.21
CA ALA A 5 11.13 12.00 4.70
C ALA A 5 12.00 11.49 5.88
N ASN A 6 12.55 10.28 5.75
CA ASN A 6 13.41 9.65 6.77
C ASN A 6 14.88 9.60 6.34
N GLY A 7 15.15 9.75 5.04
CA GLY A 7 16.48 9.76 4.45
C GLY A 7 16.37 10.09 2.96
N GLU A 8 17.43 10.69 2.42
CA GLU A 8 17.54 11.11 1.02
C GLU A 8 18.99 10.95 0.57
N GLY A 9 19.18 10.84 -0.74
CA GLY A 9 20.48 10.69 -1.37
C GLY A 9 20.35 10.85 -2.87
N GLU A 10 21.46 11.20 -3.53
CA GLU A 10 21.51 11.40 -4.97
C GLU A 10 22.10 10.19 -5.68
N THR A 11 21.60 9.87 -6.87
CA THR A 11 22.17 8.88 -7.78
C THR A 11 21.95 9.34 -9.21
N THR A 12 22.93 9.08 -10.08
CA THR A 12 22.83 9.28 -11.53
C THR A 12 22.58 7.98 -12.28
N SER A 13 22.73 6.83 -11.61
CA SER A 13 22.49 5.51 -12.19
C SER A 13 21.00 5.17 -12.16
N PRO A 14 20.40 4.75 -13.29
CA PRO A 14 19.02 4.28 -13.30
C PRO A 14 18.87 2.98 -12.51
N LEU A 15 17.63 2.70 -12.06
CA LEU A 15 17.30 1.41 -11.47
C LEU A 15 17.52 0.29 -12.50
N ALA A 16 18.35 -0.69 -12.16
CA ALA A 16 18.57 -1.85 -13.01
C ALA A 16 17.31 -2.73 -13.03
N GLY A 17 16.79 -3.01 -14.23
CA GLY A 17 15.70 -3.96 -14.42
C GLY A 17 16.16 -5.41 -14.28
N ASN A 18 15.21 -6.32 -14.03
CA ASN A 18 15.42 -7.77 -14.09
C ASN A 18 14.14 -8.47 -14.56
N ALA A 19 14.23 -9.76 -14.86
CA ALA A 19 13.12 -10.57 -15.38
C ALA A 19 12.38 -11.40 -14.30
N LEU A 20 12.68 -11.18 -13.01
CA LEU A 20 12.01 -11.90 -11.93
C LEU A 20 10.59 -11.36 -11.74
N SER A 21 9.68 -12.25 -11.35
CA SER A 21 8.33 -11.83 -10.98
C SER A 21 8.36 -10.91 -9.76
N LEU A 22 7.55 -9.84 -9.78
CA LEU A 22 7.32 -9.00 -8.61
C LEU A 22 6.74 -9.84 -7.46
N LYS A 23 7.34 -9.71 -6.28
CA LYS A 23 6.88 -10.35 -5.04
C LYS A 23 6.67 -9.30 -3.96
N ILE A 24 5.62 -9.46 -3.17
CA ILE A 24 5.33 -8.67 -1.96
C ILE A 24 5.33 -9.63 -0.78
N GLY A 25 6.08 -9.29 0.28
CA GLY A 25 6.16 -10.10 1.50
C GLY A 25 7.21 -11.22 1.50
N ALA A 26 8.07 -11.30 0.48
CA ALA A 26 9.21 -12.22 0.42
C ALA A 26 10.34 -11.59 -0.42
N ASP A 27 11.55 -12.13 -0.33
CA ASP A 27 12.65 -11.75 -1.21
C ASP A 27 12.50 -12.29 -2.64
N SER A 28 13.46 -11.97 -3.53
CA SER A 28 13.45 -12.37 -4.93
C SER A 28 13.47 -13.88 -5.15
N ASN A 29 14.03 -14.65 -4.22
CA ASN A 29 14.06 -16.11 -4.24
C ASN A 29 12.79 -16.73 -3.62
N GLY A 30 11.87 -15.90 -3.10
CA GLY A 30 10.71 -16.36 -2.33
C GLY A 30 11.06 -16.83 -0.92
N ALA A 31 12.27 -16.55 -0.43
CA ALA A 31 12.70 -16.79 0.93
C ALA A 31 12.45 -15.54 1.79
N ASN A 32 12.87 -15.59 3.07
CA ASN A 32 12.81 -14.45 4.00
C ASN A 32 11.44 -13.78 4.09
N LEU A 33 10.42 -14.60 4.38
CA LEU A 33 9.03 -14.17 4.50
C LEU A 33 8.86 -13.06 5.55
N PHE A 34 8.12 -12.01 5.18
CA PHE A 34 7.67 -10.99 6.11
C PHE A 34 6.69 -11.59 7.13
N LYS A 35 6.97 -11.39 8.42
CA LYS A 35 6.13 -11.87 9.53
C LYS A 35 5.31 -10.73 10.10
N GLY A 36 4.21 -10.39 9.44
CA GLY A 36 3.31 -9.32 9.85
C GLY A 36 2.14 -9.12 8.88
N ILE A 37 1.43 -8.01 9.03
CA ILE A 37 0.32 -7.62 8.15
C ILE A 37 0.84 -6.60 7.14
N ILE A 38 0.52 -6.79 5.87
CA ILE A 38 0.76 -5.85 4.78
C ILE A 38 -0.61 -5.41 4.26
N ASP A 39 -0.80 -4.10 4.11
CA ASP A 39 -2.02 -3.54 3.54
C ASP A 39 -1.69 -2.28 2.74
N GLU A 40 -2.62 -1.88 1.87
CA GLU A 40 -2.59 -0.62 1.11
C GLU A 40 -1.35 -0.40 0.22
N VAL A 41 -0.85 -1.48 -0.39
CA VAL A 41 0.32 -1.44 -1.28
C VAL A 41 0.00 -0.69 -2.58
N ARG A 42 0.86 0.27 -2.94
CA ARG A 42 0.77 1.02 -4.20
C ARG A 42 2.13 1.13 -4.87
N ILE A 43 2.14 1.06 -6.19
CA ILE A 43 3.34 1.22 -7.03
C ILE A 43 3.06 2.33 -8.04
N TYR A 44 4.00 3.26 -8.16
CA TYR A 44 3.91 4.40 -9.07
C TYR A 44 5.10 4.37 -10.03
N ASN A 45 4.86 4.78 -11.27
CA ASN A 45 5.90 5.01 -12.28
C ASN A 45 6.39 6.47 -12.30
N ILE A 46 6.02 7.25 -11.27
CA ILE A 46 6.40 8.66 -11.09
C ILE A 46 6.90 8.88 -9.67
N ALA A 47 7.74 9.89 -9.49
CA ALA A 47 8.10 10.38 -8.17
C ALA A 47 6.92 11.18 -7.57
N LEU A 48 6.50 10.82 -6.37
CA LEU A 48 5.44 11.52 -5.65
C LEU A 48 5.99 12.68 -4.83
N SER A 49 5.21 13.76 -4.74
CA SER A 49 5.49 14.83 -3.79
C SER A 49 5.12 14.43 -2.36
N ALA A 50 5.62 15.17 -1.38
CA ALA A 50 5.23 14.98 0.02
C ALA A 50 3.73 15.17 0.26
N ASN A 51 3.07 16.01 -0.55
CA ASN A 51 1.63 16.22 -0.46
C ASN A 51 0.85 15.00 -1.01
N ASP A 52 1.30 14.44 -2.14
CA ASP A 52 0.68 13.24 -2.72
C ASP A 52 0.77 12.06 -1.75
N ILE A 53 1.90 11.91 -1.06
CA ILE A 53 2.07 10.88 -0.02
C ILE A 53 1.04 11.05 1.09
N LYS A 54 0.84 12.28 1.60
CA LYS A 54 -0.14 12.55 2.66
C LYS A 54 -1.58 12.29 2.22
N GLN A 55 -1.91 12.65 0.97
CA GLN A 55 -3.23 12.39 0.41
C GLN A 55 -3.48 10.89 0.27
N ASN A 56 -2.51 10.13 -0.26
CA ASN A 56 -2.60 8.67 -0.36
C ASN A 56 -2.75 7.99 1.00
N MET A 57 -2.07 8.48 2.04
CA MET A 57 -2.21 7.95 3.41
C MET A 57 -3.60 8.20 4.01
N SER A 58 -4.26 9.29 3.63
CA SER A 58 -5.54 9.72 4.21
C SER A 58 -6.74 9.26 3.37
N ALA A 59 -6.51 8.66 2.20
CA ALA A 59 -7.56 8.24 1.31
C ALA A 59 -8.40 7.12 1.97
N SER A 60 -9.68 7.38 2.15
CA SER A 60 -10.64 6.48 2.81
C SER A 60 -11.38 5.55 1.84
N SER A 61 -11.04 5.61 0.55
CA SER A 61 -11.75 4.94 -0.56
C SER A 61 -10.81 4.02 -1.35
N LEU A 62 -10.05 3.19 -0.65
CA LEU A 62 -9.02 2.37 -1.27
C LEU A 62 -9.55 0.94 -1.44
N SER A 63 -10.15 0.67 -2.60
CA SER A 63 -10.57 -0.63 -3.17
C SER A 63 -11.52 -1.55 -2.38
N VAL A 64 -11.61 -1.45 -1.06
CA VAL A 64 -12.50 -2.23 -0.20
C VAL A 64 -13.22 -1.28 0.75
N ASP A 65 -14.36 -0.73 0.32
CA ASP A 65 -15.27 -0.08 1.25
C ASP A 65 -15.97 -1.16 2.08
N THR A 66 -15.58 -1.28 3.36
CA THR A 66 -16.21 -2.23 4.28
C THR A 66 -17.68 -1.91 4.52
N ARG A 67 -18.17 -0.70 4.21
CA ARG A 67 -19.60 -0.32 4.30
C ARG A 67 -20.42 -0.79 3.11
N GLN A 68 -19.79 -1.22 2.02
CA GLN A 68 -20.43 -1.79 0.85
C GLN A 68 -20.45 -3.33 0.88
N LYS A 69 -19.95 -3.95 1.96
CA LYS A 69 -20.01 -5.40 2.13
C LYS A 69 -21.39 -5.79 2.66
N LEU A 70 -22.04 -6.77 2.02
CA LEU A 70 -23.35 -7.28 2.44
C LEU A 70 -23.39 -7.60 3.94
N ALA A 71 -22.32 -8.17 4.51
CA ALA A 71 -22.26 -8.54 5.92
C ALA A 71 -22.38 -7.34 6.88
N SER A 72 -21.73 -6.20 6.58
CA SER A 72 -21.82 -5.00 7.42
C SER A 72 -23.16 -4.29 7.21
N THR A 73 -23.66 -4.22 5.98
CA THR A 73 -24.99 -3.69 5.68
C THR A 73 -26.08 -4.49 6.43
N TRP A 74 -25.98 -5.82 6.47
CA TRP A 74 -26.92 -6.66 7.20
C TRP A 74 -26.80 -6.53 8.72
N GLY A 75 -25.60 -6.26 9.26
CA GLY A 75 -25.42 -5.91 10.67
C GLY A 75 -26.14 -4.61 11.03
N ASP A 76 -25.86 -3.55 10.27
CA ASP A 76 -26.47 -2.22 10.48
C ASP A 76 -28.00 -2.23 10.36
N ILE A 77 -28.57 -3.10 9.50
CA ILE A 77 -30.02 -3.27 9.37
C ILE A 77 -30.61 -3.92 10.63
N LYS A 78 -29.96 -4.96 11.15
CA LYS A 78 -30.46 -5.71 12.31
C LYS A 78 -30.38 -4.90 13.60
N ASP A 79 -29.39 -4.02 13.73
CA ASP A 79 -29.22 -3.16 14.91
C ASP A 79 -30.25 -2.01 14.97
N LYS A 80 -30.99 -1.75 13.90
CA LYS A 80 -31.99 -0.67 13.79
C LYS A 80 -33.44 -1.13 13.94
N ILE A 81 -33.66 -2.41 14.24
CA ILE A 81 -34.98 -3.03 14.46
C ILE A 81 -35.04 -3.47 15.92
#